data_AF-A0A6J5WXY4-F1
#
_entry.id   AF-A0A6J5WXY4-F1
#
_cell.length_a   1.000
_cell.length_b   1.000
_cell.length_c   1.000
_cell.angle_alpha   90.00
_cell.angle_beta   90.00
_cell.angle_gamma   90.00
#
_symmetry.space_group_name_H-M   'P 1'
#
loop_
_entity.id
_entity.type
_entity.pdbx_description
1 polymer ?
#
loop_
_entity_poly.entity_id
_entity_poly.type
_entity_poly.pdbx_seq_one_letter_code
_entity_poly.pdbx_strand_id
1 'polypeptide(L)'
;MQASVFYQKEFLTMTNVVFNETAGPKNESSVHASLVASSVFVKDHVGAAMVEDLRGGIVGFGVAMQGVVRVGGGLHWERRLLRVDCDYLKVEILNNRIEGALFGGSSICDVEDY
;
A
#
# COMPACT_ATOMS: atom_id res chain seq x y z
N MET A 1 -9.70 -4.56 6.52
CA MET A 1 -8.65 -5.01 5.58
C MET A 1 -7.31 -4.86 6.24
N GLN A 2 -6.28 -5.54 5.75
CA GLN A 2 -4.91 -5.40 6.22
C GLN A 2 -4.06 -4.86 5.08
N ALA A 3 -3.27 -3.83 5.35
CA ALA A 3 -2.33 -3.24 4.41
C ALA A 3 -0.91 -3.47 4.93
N SER A 4 -0.02 -3.92 4.06
CA SER A 4 1.39 -4.21 4.35
C SER A 4 2.28 -3.45 3.39
N VAL A 5 3.40 -2.94 3.91
CA VAL A 5 4.43 -2.25 3.13
C VAL A 5 5.69 -3.10 3.13
N PHE A 6 6.34 -3.16 1.98
CA PHE A 6 7.55 -3.90 1.74
C PHE A 6 8.59 -2.97 1.12
N TYR A 7 9.86 -3.24 1.40
CA TYR A 7 10.95 -2.74 0.57
C TYR A 7 11.56 -3.94 -0.13
N GLN A 8 11.59 -3.90 -1.46
CA GLN A 8 11.84 -5.08 -2.29
C GLN A 8 10.90 -6.23 -1.91
N LYS A 9 11.39 -7.27 -1.21
CA LYS A 9 10.59 -8.41 -0.73
C LYS A 9 10.56 -8.52 0.79
N GLU A 10 11.12 -7.54 1.49
CA GLU A 10 11.26 -7.56 2.94
C GLU A 10 10.12 -6.74 3.57
N PHE A 11 9.41 -7.39 4.48
CA PHE A 11 8.30 -6.78 5.19
C PHE A 11 8.79 -5.62 6.07
N LEU A 12 8.16 -4.46 5.91
CA LEU A 12 8.43 -3.29 6.74
C LEU A 12 7.39 -3.16 7.86
N THR A 13 6.12 -2.97 7.48
CA THR A 13 5.06 -2.71 8.45
C THR A 13 3.73 -3.21 7.93
N MET A 14 2.78 -3.41 8.84
CA MET A 14 1.38 -3.63 8.50
C MET A 14 0.47 -2.75 9.36
N THR A 15 -0.70 -2.44 8.83
CA THR A 15 -1.79 -1.84 9.58
C THR A 15 -3.13 -2.47 9.19
N ASN A 16 -4.10 -2.33 10.08
CA ASN A 16 -5.48 -2.66 9.78
C ASN A 16 -6.17 -1.41 9.23
N VAL A 17 -6.69 -1.51 8.01
CA VAL A 17 -7.49 -0.48 7.35
C VAL A 17 -8.96 -0.77 7.58
N VAL A 18 -9.65 0.17 8.22
CA VAL A 18 -11.09 0.10 8.41
C VAL A 18 -11.76 0.80 7.24
N PHE A 19 -12.63 0.08 6.53
CA PHE A 19 -13.49 0.66 5.53
C PHE A 19 -14.78 1.11 6.19
N ASN A 20 -14.99 2.42 6.24
CA ASN A 20 -16.24 3.01 6.71
C ASN A 20 -17.19 3.38 5.57
N GLU A 21 -16.76 3.26 4.32
CA GLU A 21 -17.53 3.67 3.15
C GLU A 21 -18.08 2.46 2.39
N THR A 22 -19.39 2.48 2.15
CA THR A 22 -20.03 1.67 1.12
C THR A 22 -19.84 2.36 -0.23
N ALA A 23 -19.13 1.69 -1.13
CA ALA A 23 -19.06 2.05 -2.54
C ALA A 23 -20.48 2.18 -3.09
N GLY A 24 -20.87 3.37 -3.55
CA GLY A 24 -22.12 3.56 -4.29
C GLY A 24 -22.07 2.86 -5.65
N PRO A 25 -23.12 2.95 -6.48
CA PRO A 25 -23.15 2.36 -7.83
C PRO A 25 -22.15 2.98 -8.82
N LYS A 26 -21.28 3.89 -8.36
CA LYS A 26 -20.19 4.43 -9.16
C LYS A 26 -19.03 3.45 -9.12
N ASN A 27 -18.41 3.21 -10.28
CA ASN A 27 -17.32 2.25 -10.50
C ASN A 27 -16.00 2.61 -9.77
N GLU A 28 -16.01 3.56 -8.84
CA GLU A 28 -14.82 4.03 -8.15
C GLU A 28 -15.14 4.27 -6.68
N SER A 29 -14.24 3.84 -5.81
CA SER A 29 -14.29 4.11 -4.38
C SER A 29 -12.88 4.38 -3.88
N SER A 30 -12.75 5.43 -3.07
CA SER A 30 -11.48 5.86 -2.51
C SER A 30 -11.31 5.30 -1.09
N VAL A 31 -10.08 4.93 -0.76
CA VAL A 31 -9.74 4.36 0.53
C VAL A 31 -8.57 5.15 1.08
N HIS A 32 -8.77 5.77 2.23
CA HIS A 32 -7.71 6.47 2.93
C HIS A 32 -7.18 5.58 4.06
N ALA A 33 -5.94 5.13 3.91
CA ALA A 33 -5.20 4.39 4.93
C ALA A 33 -3.98 5.20 5.35
N SER A 34 -3.85 5.46 6.66
CA SER A 34 -2.61 5.98 7.23
C SER A 34 -1.80 4.80 7.76
N LEU A 35 -0.61 4.60 7.17
CA LEU A 35 0.34 3.60 7.62
C LEU A 35 1.45 4.31 8.39
N VAL A 36 1.68 3.88 9.63
CA VAL A 36 2.75 4.41 10.47
C VAL A 36 3.71 3.27 10.81
N ALA A 37 4.97 3.42 10.46
CA ALA A 37 6.06 2.58 10.94
C ALA A 37 6.87 3.38 11.97
N SER A 38 6.85 2.96 13.24
CA SER A 38 7.58 3.65 14.30
C SER A 38 9.07 3.28 14.33
N SER A 39 9.38 2.01 14.11
CA SER A 39 10.73 1.48 13.93
C SER A 39 10.63 0.04 13.44
N VAL A 40 11.22 -0.25 12.29
CA VAL A 40 11.30 -1.62 11.79
C VAL A 40 12.76 -2.04 11.85
N PHE A 41 13.03 -3.18 12.50
CA PHE A 41 14.33 -3.83 12.39
C PHE A 41 14.41 -4.49 11.01
N VAL A 42 14.98 -3.77 10.06
CA VAL A 42 15.34 -4.31 8.75
C VAL A 42 16.73 -4.96 8.84
N LYS A 43 16.95 -6.00 8.05
CA LYS A 43 18.27 -6.66 7.96
C LYS A 43 19.29 -5.66 7.41
N ASP A 44 20.56 -5.77 7.82
CA ASP A 44 21.61 -4.80 7.47
C ASP A 44 21.74 -4.53 5.96
N HIS A 45 21.67 -5.58 5.13
CA HIS A 45 21.75 -5.44 3.68
C HIS A 45 20.55 -4.67 3.08
N VAL A 46 19.37 -4.82 3.67
CA VAL A 46 18.16 -4.09 3.28
C VAL A 46 18.30 -2.64 3.65
N GLY A 47 18.77 -2.35 4.88
CA GLY A 47 19.05 -1.00 5.33
C GLY A 47 20.09 -0.30 4.46
N ALA A 48 21.17 -0.98 4.07
CA ALA A 48 22.19 -0.44 3.18
C ALA A 48 21.62 -0.09 1.79
N ALA A 49 20.82 -0.98 1.20
CA ALA A 49 20.15 -0.73 -0.07
C ALA A 49 19.16 0.45 0.01
N MET A 50 18.36 0.53 1.08
CA MET A 50 17.46 1.65 1.31
C MET A 50 18.21 2.99 1.42
N VAL A 51 19.38 3.00 2.07
CA VAL A 51 20.22 4.21 2.17
C VAL A 51 20.78 4.61 0.80
N GLU A 52 21.13 3.65 -0.05
CA GLU A 52 21.58 3.91 -1.42
C GLU A 52 20.47 4.52 -2.28
N ASP A 53 19.28 3.93 -2.27
CA ASP A 53 18.09 4.47 -2.95
C ASP A 53 17.74 5.88 -2.44
N LEU A 54 17.80 6.08 -1.13
CA LEU A 54 17.57 7.38 -0.50
C LEU A 54 18.57 8.44 -0.99
N ARG A 55 19.85 8.09 -1.19
CA ARG A 55 20.85 9.00 -1.78
C ARG A 55 20.53 9.35 -3.23
N GLY A 56 19.89 8.44 -3.96
CA GLY A 56 19.33 8.67 -5.29
C GLY A 56 18.06 9.53 -5.30
N GLY A 57 17.49 9.83 -4.13
CA GLY A 57 16.28 10.63 -3.97
C GLY A 57 14.97 9.90 -4.31
N ILE A 58 15.03 8.62 -4.70
CA ILE A 58 13.85 7.82 -5.03
C ILE A 58 13.96 6.46 -4.35
N VAL A 59 12.96 6.11 -3.56
CA VAL A 59 12.87 4.80 -2.89
C VAL A 59 11.63 4.06 -3.39
N GLY A 60 11.79 2.80 -3.78
CA GLY A 60 10.69 1.96 -4.23
C GLY A 60 10.10 1.11 -3.11
N PHE A 61 8.78 1.18 -2.93
CA PHE A 61 8.06 0.38 -1.94
C PHE A 61 7.03 -0.54 -2.60
N GLY A 62 6.93 -1.75 -2.09
CA GLY A 62 5.81 -2.64 -2.37
C GLY A 62 4.67 -2.34 -1.39
N VAL A 63 3.43 -2.32 -1.85
CA VAL A 63 2.24 -2.23 -0.99
C VAL A 63 1.28 -3.34 -1.35
N ALA A 64 0.93 -4.17 -0.37
CA ALA A 64 -0.10 -5.19 -0.53
C ALA A 64 -1.26 -4.89 0.41
N MET A 65 -2.48 -5.02 -0.08
CA MET A 65 -3.70 -4.92 0.72
C MET A 65 -4.56 -6.15 0.51
N GLN A 66 -5.09 -6.70 1.60
CA GLN A 66 -6.00 -7.83 1.54
C GLN A 66 -7.19 -7.64 2.48
N GLY A 67 -8.36 -8.09 2.06
CA GLY A 67 -9.49 -8.14 2.97
C GLY A 67 -10.78 -8.59 2.33
N VAL A 68 -11.72 -8.93 3.21
CA VAL A 68 -13.06 -9.38 2.80
C VAL A 68 -13.93 -8.17 2.53
N VAL A 69 -14.48 -8.10 1.34
CA VAL A 69 -15.53 -7.15 0.95
C VAL A 69 -16.87 -7.86 0.84
N ARG A 70 -17.94 -7.06 0.88
CA ARG A 70 -19.27 -7.52 0.50
C ARG A 70 -19.64 -6.87 -0.81
N VAL A 71 -19.86 -7.68 -1.83
CA VAL A 71 -20.26 -7.23 -3.16
C VAL A 71 -21.69 -7.71 -3.40
N GLY A 72 -22.56 -6.82 -3.84
CA GLY A 72 -23.95 -7.15 -4.06
C GLY A 72 -24.89 -5.95 -4.09
N GLY A 73 -26.18 -6.26 -4.16
CA GLY A 73 -27.26 -5.27 -4.21
C GLY A 73 -28.61 -5.90 -3.91
N GLY A 74 -29.48 -5.17 -3.22
CA GLY A 74 -30.79 -5.67 -2.79
C GLY A 74 -30.67 -6.81 -1.77
N LEU A 75 -31.27 -7.96 -2.07
CA LEU A 75 -31.30 -9.15 -1.20
C LEU A 75 -30.09 -10.07 -1.39
N HIS A 76 -29.25 -9.85 -2.40
CA HIS A 76 -28.09 -10.70 -2.69
C HIS A 76 -26.80 -9.98 -2.33
N TRP A 77 -26.06 -10.55 -1.37
CA TRP A 77 -24.75 -10.10 -0.93
C TRP A 77 -23.81 -11.30 -0.88
N GLU A 78 -22.67 -11.18 -1.55
CA GLU A 78 -21.62 -12.17 -1.54
C GLU A 78 -20.41 -11.60 -0.80
N ARG A 79 -19.72 -12.45 -0.03
CA ARG A 79 -18.43 -12.09 0.56
C ARG A 79 -17.35 -12.54 -0.38
N ARG A 80 -16.44 -11.63 -0.72
CA ARG A 80 -15.29 -11.93 -1.56
C ARG A 80 -14.00 -11.47 -0.92
N LEU A 81 -12.93 -12.20 -1.15
CA LEU A 81 -11.60 -11.80 -0.71
C LEU A 81 -10.95 -10.98 -1.83
N LEU A 82 -10.74 -9.70 -1.57
CA LEU A 82 -9.96 -8.85 -2.45
C LEU A 82 -8.51 -8.82 -2.00
N ARG A 83 -7.62 -8.90 -2.99
CA ARG A 83 -6.20 -8.67 -2.83
C ARG A 83 -5.76 -7.61 -3.84
N VAL A 84 -4.98 -6.65 -3.37
CA VAL A 84 -4.39 -5.57 -4.17
C VAL A 84 -2.89 -5.60 -3.95
N ASP A 85 -2.10 -5.70 -5.01
CA ASP A 85 -0.64 -5.69 -4.93
C ASP A 85 -0.06 -4.60 -5.84
N CYS A 86 0.75 -3.73 -5.25
CA CYS A 86 1.53 -2.70 -5.93
C CYS A 86 3.01 -3.02 -5.73
N ASP A 87 3.67 -3.65 -6.69
CA ASP A 87 5.03 -4.17 -6.51
C ASP A 87 6.11 -3.10 -6.36
N TYR A 88 5.92 -1.91 -6.98
CA TYR A 88 6.97 -0.88 -7.01
C TYR A 88 6.41 0.55 -7.10
N LEU A 89 5.92 1.06 -5.98
CA LEU A 89 5.56 2.46 -5.82
C LEU A 89 6.82 3.29 -5.55
N LYS A 90 7.23 4.08 -6.56
CA LYS A 90 8.36 5.00 -6.44
C LYS A 90 7.96 6.20 -5.60
N VAL A 91 8.69 6.46 -4.53
CA VAL A 91 8.53 7.62 -3.67
C VAL A 91 9.75 8.51 -3.83
N GLU A 92 9.55 9.72 -4.35
CA GLU A 92 10.57 10.75 -4.38
C GLU A 92 10.69 11.38 -3.00
N ILE A 93 11.88 11.35 -2.43
CA ILE A 93 12.20 11.93 -1.12
C ILE A 93 13.06 13.16 -1.38
N LEU A 94 12.49 14.33 -1.12
CA LEU A 94 13.18 15.60 -1.33
C LEU A 94 14.28 15.76 -0.27
N ASN A 95 15.48 16.13 -0.72
CA ASN A 95 16.60 16.45 0.16
C ASN A 95 16.16 17.46 1.23
N ASN A 96 16.40 17.12 2.51
CA ASN A 96 16.01 17.87 3.72
C ASN A 96 14.54 17.71 4.18
N ARG A 97 13.76 16.80 3.62
CA ARG A 97 12.45 16.41 4.17
C ARG A 97 12.44 14.94 4.56
N ILE A 98 11.72 14.63 5.63
CA ILE A 98 11.40 13.25 6.05
C ILE A 98 10.18 12.72 5.26
N GLU A 99 9.49 13.62 4.55
CA GLU A 99 8.31 13.33 3.75
C GLU A 99 8.69 13.11 2.29
N GLY A 100 8.07 12.12 1.66
CA GLY A 100 8.18 11.84 0.24
C GLY A 100 6.83 11.90 -0.47
N ALA A 101 6.86 12.02 -1.79
CA ALA A 101 5.68 11.99 -2.65
C ALA A 101 5.80 10.86 -3.68
N LEU A 102 4.66 10.31 -4.12
CA LEU A 102 4.67 9.33 -5.20
C LEU A 102 5.21 9.96 -6.49
N PHE A 103 6.31 9.42 -6.99
CA PHE A 103 6.94 9.84 -8.23
C PHE A 103 6.04 9.44 -9.42
N GLY A 104 5.61 10.43 -10.19
CA GLY A 104 4.68 10.23 -11.31
C GLY A 104 3.20 10.19 -10.91
N GLY A 105 2.86 10.39 -9.63
CA GLY A 105 1.48 10.48 -9.15
C GLY A 105 0.84 9.12 -8.85
N SER A 106 -0.46 8.99 -9.13
CA SER A 106 -1.24 7.77 -8.87
C SER A 106 -0.77 6.60 -9.73
N SER A 107 -0.66 5.41 -9.14
CA SER A 107 -0.36 4.16 -9.85
C SER A 107 -1.58 3.24 -9.90
N ILE A 108 -1.69 2.46 -10.97
CA ILE A 108 -2.63 1.35 -11.07
C ILE A 108 -1.93 0.12 -10.50
N CYS A 109 -2.63 -0.65 -9.68
CA CYS A 109 -2.12 -1.86 -9.05
C CYS A 109 -2.95 -3.07 -9.47
N ASP A 110 -2.37 -4.26 -9.34
CA ASP A 110 -3.05 -5.50 -9.67
C ASP A 110 -4.09 -5.81 -8.59
N VAL A 111 -5.27 -6.26 -9.03
CA VAL A 111 -6.39 -6.61 -8.15
C VAL A 111 -6.87 -8.01 -8.48
N GLU A 112 -6.87 -8.88 -7.46
CA GLU A 112 -7.40 -10.23 -7.53
C GLU A 112 -8.63 -10.36 -6.63
N ASP A 113 -9.64 -11.08 -7.12
CA ASP A 113 -10.91 -11.34 -6.44
C ASP A 113 -11.15 -12.85 -6.37
N TYR A 114 -11.35 -13.37 -5.16
CA TYR A 114 -11.50 -14.80 -4.84
C TYR A 114 -12.85 -15.11 -4.17
#